data_AF-J6HQE9-F1
#
_entry.id   AF-J6HQE9-F1
#
_cell.length_a   1.000
_cell.length_b   1.000
_cell.length_c   1.000
_cell.angle_alpha   90.00
_cell.angle_beta   90.00
_cell.angle_gamma   90.00
#
_symmetry.space_group_name_H-M   'P 1'
#
loop_
_entity.id
_entity.type
_entity.pdbx_description
1 polymer ?
#
loop_
_entity_poly.entity_id
_entity_poly.type
_entity_poly.pdbx_seq_one_letter_code
_entity_poly.pdbx_strand_id
1 'polypeptide(L)'
;MLINGNNREFIVLYCSENWNIGERQADKYISKARTLIEQSVKKQVAYDYAKAVRRYEELYRLSIEKKDYKTALSVNKELTTLQGLFKIEVEHSGNIEFICNIPD
;
A
#
# COMPACT_ATOMS: atom_id res chain seq x y z
N MET A 1 -11.49 -5.81 -16.52
CA MET A 1 -10.89 -4.74 -17.37
C MET A 1 -10.12 -3.72 -16.53
N LEU A 2 -10.74 -3.05 -15.56
CA LEU A 2 -10.02 -2.12 -14.67
C LEU A 2 -8.93 -2.82 -13.82
N ILE A 3 -9.24 -3.99 -13.25
CA ILE A 3 -8.29 -4.79 -12.47
C ILE A 3 -7.12 -5.31 -13.34
N ASN A 4 -7.35 -5.46 -14.65
CA ASN A 4 -6.35 -5.94 -15.60
C ASN A 4 -5.46 -4.81 -16.15
N GLY A 5 -5.65 -3.57 -15.70
CA GLY A 5 -4.86 -2.42 -16.13
C GLY A 5 -5.18 -1.90 -17.54
N ASN A 6 -6.34 -2.23 -18.10
CA ASN A 6 -6.71 -1.76 -19.44
C ASN A 6 -6.92 -0.23 -19.45
N ASN A 7 -6.52 0.42 -20.56
CA ASN A 7 -6.74 1.85 -20.75
C ASN A 7 -8.23 2.19 -20.95
N ARG A 8 -8.59 3.47 -20.79
CA ARG A 8 -9.98 3.93 -20.87
C ARG A 8 -10.55 3.72 -22.27
N GLU A 9 -9.77 4.04 -23.30
CA GLU A 9 -10.16 3.97 -24.70
C GLU A 9 -10.60 2.56 -25.09
N PHE A 10 -9.83 1.55 -24.67
CA PHE A 10 -10.15 0.14 -24.88
C PHE A 10 -11.42 -0.28 -24.15
N ILE A 11 -11.62 0.21 -22.93
CA ILE A 11 -12.84 -0.10 -22.15
C ILE A 11 -14.07 0.49 -22.83
N VAL A 12 -14.00 1.74 -23.29
CA VAL A 12 -15.10 2.41 -23.99
C VAL A 12 -15.41 1.70 -25.31
N LEU A 13 -14.39 1.35 -26.09
CA LEU A 13 -14.56 0.62 -27.34
C LEU A 13 -15.24 -0.74 -27.11
N TYR A 14 -14.72 -1.53 -26.16
CA TYR A 14 -15.29 -2.83 -25.82
C TYR A 14 -16.74 -2.72 -25.36
N CYS A 15 -17.05 -1.73 -24.53
CA CYS A 15 -18.41 -1.46 -24.07
C CYS A 15 -19.36 -1.11 -25.22
N SER A 16 -18.88 -0.33 -26.19
CA SER A 16 -19.64 0.00 -27.40
C SER A 16 -19.89 -1.26 -28.25
N GLU A 17 -18.85 -2.05 -28.53
CA GLU A 17 -18.92 -3.22 -29.42
C GLU A 17 -19.72 -4.38 -28.84
N ASN A 18 -19.61 -4.62 -27.52
CA ASN A 18 -20.19 -5.80 -26.90
C ASN A 18 -21.52 -5.53 -26.22
N TRP A 19 -21.71 -4.31 -25.69
CA TRP A 19 -22.88 -3.96 -24.86
C TRP A 19 -23.72 -2.83 -25.46
N ASN A 20 -23.31 -2.27 -26.62
CA ASN A 20 -24.01 -1.18 -27.31
C ASN A 20 -24.30 0.03 -26.40
N ILE A 21 -23.37 0.33 -25.49
CA ILE A 21 -23.49 1.48 -24.59
C ILE A 21 -22.58 2.63 -25.04
N GLY A 22 -23.09 3.86 -24.92
CA GLY A 22 -22.34 5.07 -25.28
C GLY A 22 -21.27 5.44 -24.24
N GLU A 23 -20.33 6.27 -24.67
CA GLU A 23 -19.17 6.71 -23.86
C GLU A 23 -19.55 7.22 -22.46
N ARG A 24 -20.57 8.09 -22.37
CA ARG A 24 -21.04 8.64 -21.08
C ARG A 24 -21.47 7.55 -20.09
N GLN A 25 -22.06 6.47 -20.60
CA GLN A 25 -22.53 5.36 -19.76
C GLN A 25 -21.38 4.45 -19.36
N ALA A 26 -20.43 4.20 -20.27
CA ALA A 26 -19.19 3.51 -19.97
C ALA A 26 -18.39 4.23 -18.86
N ASP A 27 -18.27 5.57 -18.93
CA ASP A 27 -17.62 6.36 -17.87
C ASP A 27 -18.31 6.26 -16.52
N LYS A 28 -19.65 6.29 -16.51
CA LYS A 28 -20.43 6.13 -15.27
C LYS A 28 -20.16 4.76 -14.64
N TYR A 29 -20.04 3.71 -15.45
CA TYR A 29 -19.70 2.38 -14.97
C TYR A 29 -18.27 2.26 -14.49
N ILE A 30 -17.31 2.87 -15.21
CA ILE A 30 -15.91 2.93 -14.78
C ILE A 30 -15.82 3.62 -13.41
N SER A 31 -16.47 4.78 -13.25
CA SER A 31 -16.49 5.53 -11.99
C SER A 31 -17.07 4.70 -10.84
N LYS A 32 -18.26 4.12 -11.05
CA LYS A 32 -18.89 3.25 -10.04
C LYS A 32 -18.03 2.04 -9.70
N ALA A 33 -17.41 1.41 -10.69
CA ALA A 33 -16.54 0.26 -10.48
C ALA A 33 -15.28 0.63 -9.69
N ARG A 34 -14.67 1.80 -9.94
CA ARG A 34 -13.56 2.32 -9.12
C ARG A 34 -13.96 2.51 -7.66
N THR A 35 -15.08 3.16 -7.41
CA THR A 35 -15.61 3.34 -6.05
C THR A 35 -15.87 2.00 -5.36
N LEU A 36 -16.45 1.03 -6.06
CA LEU A 36 -16.69 -0.32 -5.50
C LEU A 36 -15.38 -1.06 -5.21
N ILE A 37 -14.37 -0.93 -6.08
CA ILE A 37 -13.04 -1.51 -5.85
C ILE A 37 -12.42 -0.87 -4.60
N GLU A 38 -12.44 0.45 -4.48
CA GLU A 38 -11.93 1.17 -3.29
C GLU A 38 -12.67 0.74 -2.02
N GLN A 39 -13.99 0.65 -2.07
CA GLN A 39 -14.82 0.20 -0.94
C GLN A 39 -14.64 -1.29 -0.61
N SER A 40 -14.31 -2.12 -1.60
CA SER A 40 -14.03 -3.54 -1.39
C SER A 40 -12.75 -3.77 -0.58
N VAL A 41 -11.81 -2.81 -0.64
CA VAL A 41 -10.62 -2.81 0.21
C VAL A 41 -11.01 -2.26 1.59
N LYS A 42 -11.58 -3.12 2.42
CA LYS A 42 -11.67 -2.83 3.85
C LYS A 42 -10.25 -2.80 4.41
N LYS A 43 -9.73 -1.60 4.68
CA LYS A 43 -8.46 -1.42 5.40
C LYS A 43 -8.58 -2.11 6.75
N GLN A 44 -7.90 -3.24 6.90
CA GLN A 44 -7.78 -3.92 8.19
C GLN A 44 -6.42 -3.55 8.74
N VAL A 45 -6.31 -2.36 9.31
CA VAL A 45 -5.03 -1.74 9.69
C VAL A 45 -4.16 -2.70 10.50
N ALA A 46 -4.73 -3.41 11.48
CA ALA A 46 -4.00 -4.40 12.29
C ALA A 46 -3.49 -5.59 11.46
N TYR A 47 -4.31 -6.11 10.54
CA TYR A 47 -3.93 -7.23 9.67
C TYR A 47 -2.86 -6.80 8.65
N ASP A 48 -3.03 -5.64 8.03
CA ASP A 48 -2.09 -5.07 7.06
C ASP A 48 -0.75 -4.75 7.73
N TYR A 49 -0.79 -4.22 8.96
CA TYR A 49 0.38 -4.02 9.81
C TYR A 49 1.10 -5.34 10.12
N ALA A 50 0.38 -6.35 10.62
CA ALA A 50 0.98 -7.67 10.92
C ALA A 50 1.61 -8.30 9.68
N LYS A 51 0.95 -8.16 8.52
CA LYS A 51 1.47 -8.64 7.23
C LYS A 51 2.73 -7.88 6.80
N ALA A 52 2.79 -6.57 7.01
CA ALA A 52 3.97 -5.76 6.73
C ALA A 52 5.16 -6.16 7.61
N VAL A 53 4.94 -6.32 8.92
CA VAL A 53 5.96 -6.80 9.87
C VAL A 53 6.54 -8.14 9.40
N ARG A 54 5.68 -9.12 9.09
CA ARG A 54 6.12 -10.46 8.65
C ARG A 54 6.92 -10.43 7.36
N ARG A 55 6.57 -9.55 6.42
CA ARG A 55 7.32 -9.38 5.16
C ARG A 55 8.71 -8.82 5.42
N TYR A 56 8.84 -7.83 6.30
CA TYR A 56 10.13 -7.26 6.65
C TYR A 56 11.00 -8.24 7.46
N GLU A 57 10.44 -8.99 8.39
CA GLU A 57 11.14 -10.05 9.11
C GLU A 57 11.72 -11.11 8.15
N GLU A 58 10.92 -11.54 7.17
CA GLU A 58 11.36 -12.49 6.17
C GLU A 58 12.46 -11.93 5.27
N LEU A 59 12.32 -10.69 4.81
CA LEU A 59 13.34 -10.03 4.00
C LEU A 59 14.64 -9.83 4.77
N TYR A 60 14.55 -9.49 6.06
CA TYR A 60 15.70 -9.40 6.94
C TYR A 60 16.42 -10.75 7.05
N ARG A 61 15.68 -11.84 7.32
CA ARG A 61 16.21 -13.20 7.39
C ARG A 61 16.96 -13.59 6.11
N LEU A 62 16.36 -13.38 4.95
CA LEU A 62 16.97 -13.67 3.64
C LEU A 62 18.22 -12.82 3.37
N SER A 63 18.23 -11.57 3.81
CA SER A 63 19.38 -10.68 3.64
C SER A 63 20.56 -11.11 4.51
N ILE A 64 20.30 -11.52 5.74
CA ILE A 64 21.31 -12.09 6.65
C ILE A 64 21.88 -13.40 6.10
N GLU A 65 21.04 -14.30 5.60
CA GLU A 65 21.47 -15.56 4.97
C GLU A 65 22.42 -15.32 3.79
N LYS A 66 22.13 -14.31 2.97
CA LYS A 66 22.98 -13.88 1.84
C LYS A 66 24.19 -13.04 2.25
N LYS A 67 24.39 -12.76 3.54
CA LYS A 67 25.40 -11.84 4.07
C LYS A 67 25.32 -10.42 3.50
N ASP A 68 24.15 -10.03 2.99
CA ASP A 68 23.88 -8.66 2.56
C ASP A 68 23.48 -7.80 3.76
N TYR A 69 24.49 -7.43 4.54
CA TYR A 69 24.29 -6.66 5.77
C TYR A 69 23.79 -5.24 5.52
N LYS A 70 24.07 -4.67 4.34
CA LYS A 70 23.59 -3.32 3.98
C LYS A 70 22.07 -3.34 3.81
N THR A 71 21.54 -4.33 3.08
CA THR A 71 20.10 -4.52 2.94
C THR A 71 19.47 -4.89 4.27
N ALA A 72 20.09 -5.78 5.05
CA ALA A 72 19.58 -6.15 6.37
C ALA A 72 19.44 -4.94 7.32
N LEU A 73 20.43 -4.05 7.35
CA LEU A 73 20.38 -2.82 8.15
C LEU A 73 19.25 -1.89 7.69
N SER A 74 19.07 -1.73 6.37
CA SER A 74 17.98 -0.92 5.81
C SER A 74 16.62 -1.48 6.21
N VAL A 75 16.41 -2.78 6.08
CA VAL A 75 15.16 -3.45 6.45
C VAL A 75 14.88 -3.33 7.95
N ASN A 76 15.91 -3.44 8.78
CA ASN A 76 15.77 -3.27 10.22
C ASN A 76 15.35 -1.84 10.58
N LYS A 77 15.84 -0.83 9.87
CA LYS A 77 15.41 0.57 10.05
C LYS A 77 13.93 0.75 9.70
N GLU A 78 13.47 0.17 8.60
CA GLU A 78 12.05 0.20 8.21
C GLU A 78 11.16 -0.52 9.23
N LEU A 79 11.59 -1.68 9.72
CA LEU A 79 10.86 -2.47 10.72
C LEU A 79 10.75 -1.72 12.06
N THR A 80 11.85 -1.14 12.54
CA THR A 80 11.86 -0.34 13.77
C THR A 80 11.06 0.95 13.65
N THR A 81 11.05 1.57 12.46
CA THR A 81 10.18 2.73 12.18
C THR A 81 8.71 2.32 12.19
N LEU A 82 8.37 1.19 11.56
CA LEU A 82 7.02 0.64 11.54
C LEU A 82 6.50 0.34 12.95
N GLN A 83 7.37 -0.17 13.83
CA GLN A 83 7.05 -0.48 15.23
C GLN A 83 7.11 0.73 16.18
N GLY A 84 7.47 1.92 15.69
CA GLY A 84 7.61 3.12 16.53
C GLY A 84 8.83 3.12 17.46
N LEU A 85 9.80 2.22 17.22
CA LEU A 85 11.03 2.11 18.00
C LEU A 85 12.13 3.07 17.53
N PHE A 86 11.97 3.65 16.33
CA PHE A 86 12.92 4.61 15.77
C PHE A 86 12.58 6.04 16.20
N LYS A 87 13.47 6.65 16.99
CA LYS A 87 13.36 8.03 17.47
C LYS A 87 13.97 9.00 16.46
N ILE A 88 13.22 10.01 16.04
CA ILE A 88 13.75 11.18 15.33
C ILE A 88 13.75 12.33 16.32
N GLU A 89 14.93 12.79 16.74
CA GLU A 89 15.03 14.03 17.51
C GLU A 89 14.82 15.20 16.55
N VAL A 90 13.76 15.99 16.77
CA VAL A 90 13.49 17.21 16.02
C VAL A 90 14.04 18.38 16.83
N GLU A 91 15.12 19.02 16.35
CA GLU A 91 15.82 20.13 17.03
C GLU A 91 15.04 21.46 17.05
N HIS A 92 13.71 21.45 17.00
CA HIS A 92 12.92 22.66 17.23
C HIS A 92 12.30 22.57 18.63
N SER A 93 12.91 23.31 19.57
CA SER A 93 12.38 23.54 20.91
C SER A 93 12.35 22.32 21.85
N GLY A 94 13.50 21.67 22.11
CA GLY A 94 13.77 20.93 23.36
C GLY A 94 12.78 19.82 23.79
N ASN A 95 11.79 19.47 22.97
CA ASN A 95 10.72 18.54 23.28
C ASN A 95 10.95 17.27 22.47
N ILE A 96 11.24 16.19 23.18
CA ILE A 96 11.32 14.86 22.62
C ILE A 96 9.88 14.36 22.47
N GLU A 97 9.35 14.37 21.24
CA GLU A 97 8.07 13.74 20.94
C GLU A 97 8.30 12.30 20.48
N PHE A 98 7.64 11.35 21.16
CA PHE A 98 7.58 9.97 20.72
C PHE A 98 6.45 9.84 19.71
N ILE A 99 6.77 9.56 18.44
CA ILE A 99 5.77 9.12 17.45
C ILE A 99 5.47 7.64 17.72
N CYS A 100 4.76 7.36 18.81
CA CYS A 100 4.21 6.04 19.05
C CYS A 100 3.00 5.85 18.14
N ASN A 101 3.18 5.21 16.97
CA ASN A 101 2.08 4.74 16.12
C ASN A 101 1.43 3.44 16.65
N ILE A 102 1.59 3.14 17.94
CA ILE A 102 1.03 1.95 18.56
C ILE A 102 -0.47 2.23 18.78
N PRO A 103 -1.40 1.50 18.15
CA PRO A 103 -2.81 1.61 18.49
C PRO A 103 -3.02 1.01 19.89
N ASP A 104 -3.77 1.73 20.75
CA ASP A 104 -4.25 1.26 22.05
C ASP A 104 -4.93 -0.12 21.97
#